data_AF-A0A955C7N0-F1
#
_entry.id   AF-A0A955C7N0-F1
#
_cell.length_a   1.000
_cell.length_b   1.000
_cell.length_c   1.000
_cell.angle_alpha   90.00
_cell.angle_beta   90.00
_cell.angle_gamma   90.00
#
_symmetry.space_group_name_H-M   'P 1'
#
loop_
_entity.id
_entity.type
_entity.pdbx_description
1 polymer ?
#
loop_
_entity_poly.entity_id
_entity_poly.type
_entity_poly.pdbx_seq_one_letter_code
_entity_poly.pdbx_strand_id
1 'polypeptide(L)'
;MISADLPIDDIRRCSRDAAFMSEVAAFLESLDQSVASHTPVCTNRGACCKFESYGHDLFVTSVELAYFVGLTEGELIAPVDRSFCPYQQGGACVTRVQRPVGCRVYFCEERSQHWQGDLTESALGELAKIGDKFKLQYAYLEWTTALRKLAGRLVDRPITAPNGGPVTLSIDSLPKRS
;
A
#
# COMPACT_ATOMS: atom_id res chain seq x y z
N MET A 1 -14.25 11.91 -11.01
CA MET A 1 -15.06 11.29 -9.94
C MET A 1 -14.15 10.36 -9.17
N ILE A 2 -13.82 10.68 -7.92
CA ILE A 2 -13.06 9.78 -7.03
C ILE A 2 -14.07 8.74 -6.54
N SER A 3 -14.01 7.52 -7.05
CA SER A 3 -14.86 6.42 -6.57
C SER A 3 -14.40 6.04 -5.16
N ALA A 4 -15.32 6.05 -4.19
CA ALA A 4 -15.08 5.54 -2.83
C ALA A 4 -15.00 4.00 -2.79
N ASP A 5 -15.38 3.35 -3.88
CA ASP A 5 -15.34 1.90 -4.03
C ASP A 5 -14.05 1.46 -4.71
N LEU A 6 -13.42 0.48 -4.06
CA LEU A 6 -12.18 -0.12 -4.49
C LEU A 6 -12.47 -1.10 -5.64
N PRO A 7 -11.82 -1.00 -6.81
CA PRO A 7 -12.09 -1.85 -7.95
C PRO A 7 -11.43 -3.22 -7.79
N ILE A 8 -12.01 -4.07 -6.93
CA ILE A 8 -11.43 -5.35 -6.52
C ILE A 8 -11.13 -6.26 -7.72
N ASP A 9 -12.04 -6.33 -8.69
CA ASP A 9 -11.89 -7.21 -9.85
C ASP A 9 -10.74 -6.76 -10.76
N ASP A 10 -10.60 -5.45 -10.99
CA ASP A 10 -9.45 -4.92 -11.74
C ASP A 10 -8.15 -5.14 -10.98
N ILE A 11 -8.14 -4.92 -9.66
CA ILE A 11 -6.98 -5.17 -8.80
C ILE A 11 -6.53 -6.64 -8.92
N ARG A 12 -7.46 -7.58 -8.82
CA ARG A 12 -7.20 -9.02 -8.95
C ARG A 12 -6.74 -9.42 -10.36
N ARG A 13 -7.29 -8.79 -11.39
CA ARG A 13 -6.88 -9.01 -12.78
C ARG A 13 -5.45 -8.53 -13.00
N CYS A 14 -5.16 -7.27 -12.65
CA CYS A 14 -3.84 -6.66 -12.81
C CYS A 14 -2.77 -7.34 -11.94
N SER A 15 -3.12 -7.80 -10.74
CA SER A 15 -2.17 -8.51 -9.87
C SER A 15 -1.65 -9.84 -10.45
N ARG A 16 -2.31 -10.37 -11.50
CA ARG A 16 -1.93 -11.59 -12.21
C ARG A 16 -1.34 -11.31 -13.60
N ASP A 17 -1.31 -10.05 -14.03
CA ASP A 17 -0.80 -9.63 -15.34
C ASP A 17 0.70 -9.34 -15.25
N ALA A 18 1.51 -10.17 -15.88
CA ALA A 18 2.97 -10.04 -15.85
C ALA A 18 3.48 -8.71 -16.45
N ALA A 19 2.80 -8.17 -17.46
CA ALA A 19 3.18 -6.89 -18.06
C ALA A 19 2.90 -5.73 -17.10
N PHE A 20 1.76 -5.77 -16.42
CA PHE A 20 1.43 -4.81 -15.36
C PHE A 20 2.46 -4.86 -14.22
N MET A 21 2.76 -6.06 -13.72
CA MET A 21 3.70 -6.26 -12.61
C MET A 21 5.10 -5.75 -12.97
N SER A 22 5.57 -6.02 -14.19
CA SER A 22 6.87 -5.56 -14.70
C SER A 22 6.93 -4.03 -14.79
N GLU A 23 5.87 -3.39 -15.31
CA GLU A 23 5.82 -1.95 -15.50
C GLU A 23 5.78 -1.18 -14.17
N VAL A 24 4.99 -1.65 -13.20
CA VAL A 24 4.99 -1.06 -11.86
C VAL A 24 6.34 -1.29 -11.17
N ALA A 25 6.97 -2.45 -11.32
CA ALA A 25 8.29 -2.71 -10.75
C ALA A 25 9.35 -1.73 -11.31
N ALA A 26 9.39 -1.55 -12.63
CA ALA A 26 10.31 -0.61 -13.28
C ALA A 26 10.07 0.84 -12.85
N PHE A 27 8.81 1.25 -12.72
CA PHE A 27 8.45 2.56 -12.17
C PHE A 27 8.97 2.74 -10.73
N LEU A 28 8.73 1.76 -9.86
CA LEU A 28 9.15 1.84 -8.46
C LEU A 28 10.68 1.83 -8.30
N GLU A 29 11.41 1.13 -9.18
CA GLU A 29 12.87 1.19 -9.24
C GLU A 29 13.37 2.58 -9.64
N SER A 30 12.77 3.19 -10.67
CA SER A 30 13.07 4.57 -11.07
C SER A 30 12.76 5.59 -9.96
N LEU A 31 11.66 5.38 -9.23
CA LEU A 31 11.31 6.19 -8.08
C LEU A 31 12.33 6.03 -6.94
N ASP A 32 12.76 4.80 -6.64
CA ASP A 32 13.78 4.55 -5.63
C ASP A 32 15.12 5.24 -6.00
N GLN A 33 15.49 5.29 -7.30
CA GLN A 33 16.65 6.06 -7.78
C GLN A 33 16.47 7.58 -7.60
N SER A 34 15.28 8.09 -7.89
CA SER A 34 14.94 9.51 -7.69
C SER A 34 15.05 9.90 -6.21
N VAL A 35 14.48 9.09 -5.32
CA VAL A 35 14.62 9.25 -3.86
C VAL A 35 16.10 9.20 -3.45
N ALA A 36 16.88 8.24 -3.96
CA ALA A 36 18.30 8.10 -3.61
C ALA A 36 19.14 9.31 -4.04
N SER A 37 18.77 10.00 -5.12
CA SER A 37 19.47 11.21 -5.58
C SER A 37 19.40 12.37 -4.58
N HIS A 38 18.39 12.39 -3.70
CA HIS A 38 18.27 13.36 -2.62
C HIS A 38 19.08 12.97 -1.37
N THR A 39 19.68 11.78 -1.32
CA THR A 39 20.45 11.25 -0.19
C THR A 39 19.75 11.34 1.18
N PRO A 40 18.47 10.92 1.30
CA PRO A 40 17.72 11.11 2.52
C PRO A 40 18.20 10.21 3.65
N VAL A 41 18.08 10.68 4.89
CA VAL A 41 18.44 9.92 6.09
C VAL A 41 17.19 9.49 6.85
N CYS A 42 16.98 8.17 6.95
CA CYS A 42 15.92 7.62 7.80
C CYS A 42 16.44 7.36 9.22
N THR A 43 16.13 8.26 10.15
CA THR A 43 16.47 8.11 11.58
C THR A 43 15.45 7.27 12.35
N ASN A 44 14.19 7.25 11.90
CA ASN A 44 13.08 6.60 12.60
C ASN A 44 12.92 5.10 12.31
N ARG A 45 13.70 4.53 11.36
CA ARG A 45 13.75 3.08 11.07
C ARG A 45 12.38 2.40 10.96
N GLY A 46 11.38 3.06 10.37
CA GLY A 46 10.03 2.51 10.23
C GLY A 46 9.11 2.71 11.45
N ALA A 47 9.53 3.47 12.47
CA ALA A 47 8.66 3.91 13.55
C ALA A 47 7.50 4.79 13.04
N CYS A 48 7.71 5.52 11.93
CA CYS A 48 6.67 6.28 11.22
C CYS A 48 5.48 5.43 10.73
N CYS A 49 5.62 4.09 10.68
CA CYS A 49 4.52 3.17 10.40
C CYS A 49 3.53 2.97 11.57
N LYS A 50 3.84 3.54 12.75
CA LYS A 50 2.90 3.67 13.89
C LYS A 50 2.03 4.90 13.67
N PHE A 51 1.11 4.81 12.73
CA PHE A 51 0.30 5.91 12.19
C PHE A 51 -0.29 6.82 13.26
N GLU A 52 -0.97 6.27 14.27
CA GLU A 52 -1.61 7.07 15.31
C GLU A 52 -0.57 7.82 16.18
N SER A 53 0.51 7.14 16.58
CA SER A 53 1.54 7.74 17.45
C SER A 53 2.32 8.87 16.76
N TYR A 54 2.38 8.87 15.42
CA TYR A 54 3.10 9.87 14.63
C TYR A 54 2.16 10.83 13.87
N GLY A 55 0.84 10.66 13.99
CA GLY A 55 -0.16 11.47 13.27
C GLY A 55 -0.01 11.35 11.75
N HIS A 56 0.26 10.14 11.24
CA HIS A 56 0.46 9.88 9.81
C HIS A 56 -0.69 9.07 9.25
N ASP A 57 -1.18 9.48 8.08
CA ASP A 57 -2.07 8.69 7.26
C ASP A 57 -1.32 8.24 6.00
N LEU A 58 -1.34 6.93 5.73
CA LEU A 58 -0.80 6.41 4.48
C LEU A 58 -1.93 6.23 3.48
N PHE A 59 -1.83 6.88 2.33
CA PHE A 59 -2.75 6.69 1.21
C PHE A 59 -2.08 5.87 0.11
N VAL A 60 -2.91 5.09 -0.60
CA VAL A 60 -2.48 4.18 -1.66
C VAL A 60 -3.43 4.24 -2.85
N THR A 61 -2.87 4.03 -4.04
CA THR A 61 -3.61 3.91 -5.28
C THR A 61 -4.04 2.48 -5.57
N SER A 62 -5.05 2.30 -6.43
CA SER A 62 -5.44 0.97 -6.93
C SER A 62 -4.30 0.23 -7.65
N VAL A 63 -3.41 0.95 -8.35
CA VAL A 63 -2.22 0.39 -9.01
C VAL A 63 -1.26 -0.22 -7.99
N GLU A 64 -0.95 0.53 -6.93
CA GLU A 64 -0.09 0.04 -5.85
C GLU A 64 -0.72 -1.16 -5.15
N LEU A 65 -2.03 -1.15 -4.96
CA LEU A 65 -2.75 -2.29 -4.37
C LEU A 65 -2.70 -3.55 -5.24
N ALA A 66 -2.88 -3.41 -6.56
CA ALA A 66 -2.75 -4.55 -7.48
C ALA A 66 -1.34 -5.15 -7.47
N TYR A 67 -0.32 -4.28 -7.46
CA TYR A 67 1.08 -4.71 -7.37
C TYR A 67 1.37 -5.39 -6.01
N PHE A 68 0.88 -4.80 -4.93
CA PHE A 68 1.02 -5.35 -3.58
C PHE A 68 0.38 -6.74 -3.46
N VAL A 69 -0.85 -6.90 -3.97
CA VAL A 69 -1.57 -8.18 -4.00
C VAL A 69 -0.83 -9.21 -4.85
N GLY A 70 -0.28 -8.81 -5.99
CA GLY A 70 0.47 -9.72 -6.87
C GLY A 70 1.71 -10.29 -6.19
N LEU A 71 2.49 -9.45 -5.49
CA LEU A 71 3.70 -9.87 -4.77
C LEU A 71 3.44 -10.62 -3.46
N THR A 72 2.26 -10.43 -2.86
CA THR A 72 1.84 -11.18 -1.68
C THR A 72 1.06 -12.44 -2.02
N GLU A 73 0.86 -12.74 -3.31
CA GLU A 73 -0.02 -13.82 -3.77
C GLU A 73 -1.45 -13.73 -3.19
N GLY A 74 -1.90 -12.53 -2.81
CA GLY A 74 -3.17 -12.30 -2.12
C GLY A 74 -3.16 -12.58 -0.62
N GLU A 75 -2.03 -12.98 -0.05
CA GLU A 75 -1.84 -13.20 1.39
C GLU A 75 -1.74 -11.85 2.12
N LEU A 76 -2.83 -11.44 2.76
CA LEU A 76 -2.89 -10.21 3.53
C LEU A 76 -2.72 -10.50 5.03
N ILE A 77 -1.96 -9.65 5.73
CA ILE A 77 -1.74 -9.78 7.17
C ILE A 77 -2.87 -9.07 7.91
N ALA A 78 -3.48 -9.79 8.86
CA ALA A 78 -4.51 -9.27 9.77
C ALA A 78 -4.13 -9.54 11.24
N PRO A 79 -4.72 -8.82 12.22
CA PRO A 79 -5.73 -7.78 12.07
C PRO A 79 -5.18 -6.49 11.47
N VAL A 80 -6.04 -5.79 10.72
CA VAL A 80 -5.74 -4.47 10.18
C VAL A 80 -6.33 -3.43 11.12
N ASP A 81 -5.49 -2.88 11.99
CA ASP A 81 -5.83 -1.75 12.86
C ASP A 81 -5.53 -0.43 12.13
N ARG A 82 -6.26 0.64 12.43
CA ARG A 82 -5.97 1.99 11.90
C ARG A 82 -4.71 2.60 12.51
N SER A 83 -4.36 2.19 13.73
CA SER A 83 -3.27 2.78 14.51
C SER A 83 -1.86 2.41 14.03
N PHE A 84 -1.71 1.29 13.30
CA PHE A 84 -0.40 0.83 12.80
C PHE A 84 -0.50 0.03 11.50
N CYS A 85 0.59 0.01 10.74
CA CYS A 85 0.70 -0.86 9.56
C CYS A 85 0.96 -2.32 9.99
N PRO A 86 0.13 -3.30 9.60
CA PRO A 86 0.29 -4.71 9.99
C PRO A 86 1.57 -5.37 9.46
N TYR A 87 2.22 -4.73 8.48
CA TYR A 87 3.49 -5.16 7.91
C TYR A 87 4.73 -4.60 8.64
N GLN A 88 4.54 -3.82 9.71
CA GLN A 88 5.63 -3.51 10.64
C GLN A 88 5.76 -4.64 11.66
N GLN A 89 6.79 -5.48 11.53
CA GLN A 89 7.07 -6.57 12.46
C GLN A 89 8.51 -6.48 12.95
N GLY A 90 8.71 -6.67 14.25
CA GLY A 90 10.05 -6.58 14.86
C GLY A 90 10.75 -5.23 14.64
N GLY A 91 10.00 -4.15 14.44
CA GLY A 91 10.55 -2.82 14.14
C GLY A 91 11.00 -2.62 12.69
N ALA A 92 10.67 -3.52 11.78
CA ALA A 92 10.99 -3.42 10.35
C ALA A 92 9.75 -3.63 9.47
N CYS A 93 9.76 -3.07 8.27
CA CYS A 93 8.72 -3.34 7.27
C CYS A 93 9.05 -4.65 6.54
N VAL A 94 8.22 -5.69 6.74
CA VAL A 94 8.43 -7.00 6.10
C VAL A 94 8.05 -7.01 4.61
N THR A 95 7.38 -5.97 4.13
CA THR A 95 7.00 -5.77 2.72
C THR A 95 7.76 -4.60 2.09
N ARG A 96 9.04 -4.45 2.43
CA ARG A 96 9.88 -3.34 1.96
C ARG A 96 9.88 -3.23 0.44
N VAL A 97 9.89 -4.35 -0.27
CA VAL A 97 9.95 -4.40 -1.75
C VAL A 97 8.65 -3.93 -2.39
N GLN A 98 7.48 -4.29 -1.85
CA GLN A 98 6.17 -3.91 -2.39
C GLN A 98 5.53 -2.68 -1.71
N ARG A 99 6.29 -1.92 -0.92
CA ARG A 99 5.75 -0.77 -0.18
C ARG A 99 5.18 0.31 -1.14
N PRO A 100 4.08 0.99 -0.76
CA PRO A 100 3.52 2.11 -1.53
C PRO A 100 4.48 3.29 -1.64
N VAL A 101 4.29 4.14 -2.66
CA VAL A 101 4.98 5.41 -2.92
C VAL A 101 5.06 6.27 -1.67
N GLY A 102 3.97 6.41 -0.91
CA GLY A 102 3.98 7.16 0.34
C GLY A 102 5.05 6.68 1.33
N CYS A 103 5.26 5.37 1.44
CA CYS A 103 6.35 4.80 2.26
C CYS A 103 7.74 4.86 1.61
N ARG A 104 7.83 5.11 0.30
CA ARG A 104 9.11 5.24 -0.42
C ARG A 104 9.67 6.64 -0.32
N VAL A 105 8.78 7.62 -0.45
CA VAL A 105 9.11 9.03 -0.62
C VAL A 105 9.13 9.77 0.71
N TYR A 106 8.38 9.31 1.71
CA TYR A 106 8.30 9.99 3.00
C TYR A 106 9.54 9.76 3.88
N PHE A 107 10.17 10.85 4.31
CA PHE A 107 11.23 10.84 5.32
C PHE A 107 10.96 11.92 6.38
N CYS A 108 11.23 11.61 7.64
CA CYS A 108 10.90 12.48 8.77
C CYS A 108 11.84 13.68 8.93
N GLU A 109 12.96 13.72 8.22
CA GLU A 109 13.89 14.83 8.30
C GLU A 109 13.36 16.07 7.57
N GLU A 110 13.70 17.25 8.08
CA GLU A 110 13.27 18.53 7.52
C GLU A 110 13.78 18.74 6.08
N ARG A 111 14.99 18.27 5.80
CA ARG A 111 15.58 18.28 4.46
C ARG A 111 14.77 17.50 3.43
N SER A 112 13.89 16.58 3.84
CA SER A 112 13.07 15.85 2.87
C SER A 112 11.79 16.59 2.48
N GLN A 113 11.35 17.53 3.31
CA GLN A 113 10.07 18.24 3.13
C GLN A 113 10.01 19.09 1.85
N HIS A 114 11.15 19.52 1.31
CA HIS A 114 11.20 20.39 0.13
C HIS A 114 11.07 19.67 -1.21
N TRP A 115 11.20 18.33 -1.25
CA TRP A 115 11.10 17.56 -2.51
C TRP A 115 10.11 16.41 -2.43
N GLN A 116 9.82 15.90 -1.24
CA GLN A 116 8.95 14.72 -1.08
C GLN A 116 7.51 14.97 -1.57
N GLY A 117 7.02 16.21 -1.48
CA GLY A 117 5.71 16.62 -1.99
C GLY A 117 5.65 16.50 -3.51
N ASP A 118 6.49 17.26 -4.21
CA ASP A 118 6.59 17.27 -5.66
C ASP A 118 6.85 15.86 -6.24
N LEU A 119 7.73 15.09 -5.59
CA LEU A 119 8.01 13.71 -6.02
C LEU A 119 6.81 12.79 -5.82
N THR A 120 6.05 12.96 -4.73
CA THR A 120 4.80 12.20 -4.51
C THR A 120 3.77 12.54 -5.58
N GLU A 121 3.57 13.82 -5.89
CA GLU A 121 2.60 14.25 -6.91
C GLU A 121 2.96 13.72 -8.30
N SER A 122 4.24 13.85 -8.69
CA SER A 122 4.75 13.28 -9.94
C SER A 122 4.54 11.77 -10.01
N ALA A 123 4.89 11.05 -8.92
CA ALA A 123 4.70 9.61 -8.82
C ALA A 123 3.22 9.19 -8.92
N LEU A 124 2.30 9.93 -8.29
CA LEU A 124 0.86 9.67 -8.39
C LEU A 124 0.35 9.90 -9.82
N GLY A 125 0.89 10.88 -10.54
CA GLY A 125 0.62 11.12 -11.95
C GLY A 125 1.06 9.96 -12.85
N GLU A 126 2.26 9.42 -12.63
CA GLU A 126 2.73 8.23 -13.35
C GLU A 126 1.92 6.98 -13.03
N LEU A 127 1.56 6.76 -11.76
CA LEU A 127 0.68 5.66 -11.37
C LEU A 127 -0.70 5.78 -12.04
N ALA A 128 -1.26 6.99 -12.15
CA ALA A 128 -2.53 7.19 -12.87
C ALA A 128 -2.42 6.77 -14.34
N LYS A 129 -1.32 7.13 -15.03
CA LYS A 129 -1.06 6.71 -16.43
C LYS A 129 -0.92 5.20 -16.57
N ILE A 130 -0.23 4.53 -15.63
CA ILE A 130 -0.16 3.07 -15.60
C ILE A 130 -1.57 2.49 -15.42
N GLY A 131 -2.36 3.03 -14.49
CA GLY A 131 -3.75 2.64 -14.28
C GLY A 131 -4.58 2.71 -15.57
N ASP A 132 -4.53 3.84 -16.27
CA ASP A 132 -5.23 4.06 -17.54
C ASP A 132 -4.80 3.04 -18.61
N LYS A 133 -3.49 2.80 -18.75
CA LYS A 133 -2.92 1.85 -19.72
C LYS A 133 -3.47 0.44 -19.54
N PHE A 134 -3.59 -0.02 -18.29
CA PHE A 134 -4.08 -1.36 -17.96
C PHE A 134 -5.58 -1.42 -17.70
N LYS A 135 -6.31 -0.32 -17.94
CA LYS A 135 -7.74 -0.18 -17.68
C LYS A 135 -8.10 -0.53 -16.23
N LEU A 136 -7.22 -0.17 -15.30
CA LEU A 136 -7.43 -0.32 -13.87
C LEU A 136 -8.08 0.97 -13.36
N GLN A 137 -9.32 0.87 -12.90
CA GLN A 137 -10.01 2.04 -12.36
C GLN A 137 -9.18 2.70 -11.25
N TYR A 138 -9.04 4.02 -11.31
CA TYR A 138 -8.30 4.77 -10.30
C TYR A 138 -9.09 4.85 -9.00
N ALA A 139 -8.44 4.44 -7.90
CA ALA A 139 -8.89 4.70 -6.54
C ALA A 139 -7.70 5.21 -5.73
N TYR A 140 -7.94 6.12 -4.78
CA TYR A 140 -6.94 6.63 -3.86
C TYR A 140 -7.56 6.73 -2.46
N LEU A 141 -7.04 5.94 -1.53
CA LEU A 141 -7.67 5.70 -0.24
C LEU A 141 -6.64 5.36 0.83
N GLU A 142 -7.03 5.53 2.08
CA GLU A 142 -6.19 5.23 3.24
C GLU A 142 -5.89 3.70 3.32
N TRP A 143 -4.62 3.38 3.59
CA TRP A 143 -4.00 2.06 3.48
C TRP A 143 -4.72 0.98 4.29
N THR A 144 -4.97 1.21 5.58
CA THR A 144 -5.64 0.25 6.44
C THR A 144 -7.09 0.04 6.01
N THR A 145 -7.74 1.09 5.47
CA THR A 145 -9.08 0.99 4.88
C THR A 145 -9.06 0.16 3.59
N ALA A 146 -8.03 0.30 2.74
CA ALA A 146 -7.84 -0.54 1.56
C ALA A 146 -7.64 -2.01 1.92
N LEU A 147 -6.72 -2.29 2.86
CA LEU A 147 -6.44 -3.65 3.33
C LEU A 147 -7.69 -4.33 3.91
N ARG A 148 -8.48 -3.63 4.72
CA ARG A 148 -9.76 -4.15 5.25
C ARG A 148 -10.75 -4.49 4.13
N LYS A 149 -10.85 -3.65 3.10
CA LYS A 149 -11.71 -3.90 1.93
C LYS A 149 -11.23 -5.11 1.11
N LEU A 150 -9.92 -5.28 0.95
CA LEU A 150 -9.33 -6.41 0.21
C LEU A 150 -9.45 -7.74 0.98
N ALA A 151 -9.17 -7.75 2.28
CA ALA A 151 -9.20 -8.95 3.12
C ALA A 151 -10.59 -9.63 3.15
N GLY A 152 -11.68 -8.89 2.93
CA GLY A 152 -13.04 -9.44 2.86
C GLY A 152 -13.50 -9.86 1.46
N ARG A 153 -12.66 -9.71 0.43
CA ARG A 153 -13.05 -9.83 -1.00
C ARG A 153 -12.03 -10.55 -1.89
N LEU A 154 -10.79 -10.74 -1.44
CA LEU A 154 -9.76 -11.52 -2.15
C LEU A 154 -9.64 -12.98 -1.66
N VAL A 155 -10.51 -13.42 -0.74
CA VAL A 155 -10.39 -14.70 -0.05
C VAL A 155 -10.79 -15.88 -0.95
N ASP A 156 -9.79 -16.49 -1.60
CA ASP A 156 -9.76 -17.93 -1.93
C ASP A 156 -8.66 -18.66 -1.12
N ARG A 157 -7.88 -17.95 -0.28
CA ARG A 157 -6.77 -18.47 0.56
C ARG A 157 -6.70 -17.80 1.95
N PRO A 158 -6.13 -18.46 2.97
CA PRO A 158 -6.31 -18.08 4.38
C PRO A 158 -5.49 -16.86 4.79
N ILE A 159 -6.05 -16.06 5.70
CA ILE A 159 -5.36 -14.93 6.32
C ILE A 159 -4.39 -15.44 7.38
N THR A 160 -3.14 -14.99 7.29
CA THR A 160 -2.10 -15.35 8.24
C THR A 160 -2.01 -14.34 9.38
N ALA A 161 -1.98 -14.84 10.62
CA ALA A 161 -1.68 -14.01 11.78
C ALA A 161 -0.21 -13.56 11.72
N PRO A 162 0.18 -12.46 12.38
CA PRO A 162 1.59 -12.08 12.52
C PRO A 162 2.49 -13.19 13.11
N ASN A 163 1.91 -14.21 13.76
CA ASN A 163 2.63 -15.37 14.33
C ASN A 163 2.48 -16.66 13.50
N GLY A 164 1.90 -16.63 12.29
CA GLY A 164 1.70 -17.81 11.43
C GLY A 164 0.55 -18.75 11.84
N GLY A 165 -0.26 -18.37 12.83
CA GLY A 165 -1.49 -19.10 13.20
C GLY A 165 -2.70 -18.73 12.32
N PRO A 166 -3.71 -19.61 12.21
CA PRO A 166 -4.95 -19.29 11.48
C PRO A 166 -5.71 -18.15 12.16
N VAL A 167 -6.06 -17.10 11.41
CA VAL A 167 -6.91 -16.00 11.90
C VAL A 167 -8.36 -16.31 11.55
N THR A 168 -9.22 -16.42 12.56
CA THR A 168 -10.67 -16.46 12.36
C THR A 168 -11.16 -15.03 12.17
N LEU A 169 -11.45 -14.63 10.92
CA LEU A 169 -12.24 -13.42 10.68
C LEU A 169 -13.67 -13.69 11.13
N SER A 170 -14.06 -13.18 12.30
CA SER A 170 -15.47 -13.08 12.63
C SER A 170 -16.06 -11.94 11.80
N ILE A 171 -16.80 -12.29 10.74
CA ILE A 171 -17.46 -11.36 9.82
C ILE A 171 -18.61 -10.61 10.51
N ASP A 172 -18.96 -10.99 11.75
CA ASP A 172 -20.14 -10.53 12.49
C ASP A 172 -19.99 -9.18 13.24
N SER A 173 -18.91 -8.42 13.04
CA SER A 173 -18.70 -7.13 13.72
C SER A 173 -18.98 -5.88 12.85
N LEU A 174 -19.59 -6.03 11.67
CA LEU A 174 -20.09 -4.86 10.94
C LEU A 174 -21.30 -4.27 11.71
N PRO A 175 -21.31 -2.96 12.04
CA PRO A 175 -22.49 -2.35 12.66
C PRO A 175 -23.69 -2.53 11.72
N LYS A 176 -24.75 -3.16 12.23
CA LYS A 176 -26.04 -3.24 11.54
C LYS A 176 -26.48 -1.81 11.24
N ARG A 177 -26.65 -1.50 9.94
CA ARG A 177 -27.25 -0.24 9.52
C ARG A 177 -28.66 -0.19 10.09
N SER A 178 -28.87 0.72 11.06
CA SER A 178 -30.17 1.22 11.50
C SER A 178 -30.71 2.23 10.50
#